data_AF-A0A535X5X8-F1
#
_entry.id   AF-A0A535X5X8-F1
#
_cell.length_a   1.000
_cell.length_b   1.000
_cell.length_c   1.000
_cell.angle_alpha   90.00
_cell.angle_beta   90.00
_cell.angle_gamma   90.00
#
_symmetry.space_group_name_H-M   'P 1'
#
loop_
_entity.id
_entity.type
_entity.pdbx_description
1 polymer ?
#
loop_
_entity_poly.entity_id
_entity_poly.type
_entity_poly.pdbx_seq_one_letter_code
_entity_poly.pdbx_strand_id
1 'polypeptide(L)'
;MSISTPSVRRAPGSQERLCHPARQRGAPSTLTAQQDRRWDRLTLEEQLVLNTAGALYRDALWRNARARAYLTQRGLPDWVVRACGLGYSDGRSLEAHLRKHGGLRIAEDLGLLRRPERGEGGRMLRERFAGRVVVPELRGGQPVWFIGRYPDERKVRVKYLGLPGERPILGFERAAGRREVLADRGELAPTGLQHLRHRFPARPTRLAG
;
A
#
# COMPACT_ATOMS: atom_id res chain seq x y z
N MET A 1 32.18 -69.34 44.60
CA MET A 1 31.28 -69.18 43.44
C MET A 1 29.87 -69.02 43.96
N SER A 2 29.21 -67.92 43.62
CA SER A 2 27.75 -67.83 43.43
C SER A 2 27.32 -66.36 43.45
N ILE A 3 26.56 -66.05 42.41
CA ILE A 3 25.99 -64.80 41.95
C ILE A 3 24.71 -64.54 42.75
N SER A 4 24.35 -63.27 43.05
CA SER A 4 22.99 -62.71 42.84
C SER A 4 22.83 -61.27 43.35
N THR A 5 22.40 -60.42 42.42
CA THR A 5 21.79 -59.06 42.45
C THR A 5 20.44 -59.00 43.20
N PRO A 6 19.72 -57.85 43.38
CA PRO A 6 19.83 -56.54 42.71
C PRO A 6 19.79 -55.28 43.62
N SER A 7 20.23 -54.13 43.08
CA SER A 7 20.07 -52.81 43.70
C SER A 7 19.19 -51.90 42.83
N VAL A 8 18.24 -51.24 43.49
CA VAL A 8 17.15 -50.43 42.94
C VAL A 8 17.66 -49.07 42.45
N ARG A 9 17.25 -48.68 41.24
CA ARG A 9 17.52 -47.34 40.67
C ARG A 9 16.64 -46.28 41.34
N ARG A 10 17.26 -45.22 41.86
CA ARG A 10 16.63 -43.93 42.19
C ARG A 10 16.84 -42.92 41.06
N ALA A 11 15.83 -42.08 40.84
CA ALA A 11 15.77 -41.02 39.84
C ALA A 11 16.74 -39.86 40.12
N PRO A 12 17.20 -39.10 39.08
CA PRO A 12 17.93 -37.85 39.27
C PRO A 12 16.98 -36.65 39.34
N GLY A 13 17.15 -35.81 40.36
CA GLY A 13 16.51 -34.52 40.49
C GLY A 13 17.54 -33.43 40.75
N SER A 14 17.37 -32.30 40.05
CA SER A 14 17.78 -30.95 40.48
C SER A 14 19.27 -30.58 40.44
N GLN A 15 19.78 -30.19 39.26
CA GLN A 15 20.88 -29.21 39.16
C GLN A 15 20.63 -28.18 38.03
N GLU A 16 20.46 -26.93 38.48
CA GLU A 16 20.95 -25.68 37.90
C GLU A 16 20.66 -25.37 36.42
N ARG A 17 19.54 -24.66 36.22
CA ARG A 17 19.30 -23.86 35.02
C ARG A 17 20.28 -22.68 34.98
N LEU A 18 21.26 -22.75 34.08
CA LEU A 18 22.06 -21.62 33.66
C LEU A 18 21.14 -20.46 33.19
N CYS A 19 21.14 -19.37 33.96
CA CYS A 19 20.52 -18.11 33.60
C CYS A 19 21.17 -17.57 32.32
N HIS A 20 20.45 -17.63 31.20
CA HIS A 20 20.83 -16.95 29.97
C HIS A 20 20.46 -15.47 30.11
N PRO A 21 21.34 -14.51 29.76
CA PRO A 21 21.06 -13.10 29.94
C PRO A 21 19.85 -12.70 29.08
N ALA A 22 18.91 -12.01 29.73
CA ALA A 22 17.76 -11.41 29.09
C ALA A 22 18.22 -10.57 27.89
N ARG A 23 17.72 -10.93 26.69
CA ARG A 23 17.80 -10.06 25.50
C ARG A 23 17.28 -8.69 25.90
N GLN A 24 18.19 -7.73 25.98
CA GLN A 24 17.88 -6.32 26.14
C GLN A 24 16.88 -5.95 25.06
N ARG A 25 15.64 -5.64 25.45
CA ARG A 25 14.68 -4.98 24.56
C ARG A 25 15.27 -3.61 24.28
N GLY A 26 15.94 -3.47 23.14
CA GLY A 26 16.34 -2.16 22.64
C GLY A 26 15.12 -1.24 22.66
N ALA A 27 15.27 -0.07 23.27
CA ALA A 27 14.26 0.98 23.20
C ALA A 27 13.89 1.19 21.72
N PRO A 28 12.59 1.30 21.37
CA PRO A 28 12.21 1.57 19.99
C PRO A 28 12.85 2.88 19.59
N SER A 29 13.66 2.84 18.52
CA SER A 29 14.33 4.04 18.03
C SER A 29 13.25 5.09 17.71
N THR A 30 13.33 6.25 18.33
CA THR A 30 12.39 7.36 18.11
C THR A 30 12.44 7.86 16.66
N LEU A 31 13.51 7.57 15.92
CA LEU A 31 13.67 7.88 14.51
C LEU A 31 12.76 7.02 13.60
N THR A 32 12.55 5.74 13.91
CA THR A 32 11.67 4.85 13.12
C THR A 32 10.19 5.18 13.33
N ALA A 33 9.76 5.47 14.56
CA ALA A 33 8.37 5.86 14.84
C ALA A 33 7.96 7.20 14.19
N GLN A 34 8.94 8.04 13.85
CA GLN A 34 8.74 9.34 13.22
C GLN A 34 8.68 9.25 11.68
N GLN A 35 9.32 8.25 11.08
CA GLN A 35 9.29 7.96 9.64
C GLN A 35 7.97 7.28 9.20
N ASP A 36 7.42 6.41 10.06
CA ASP A 36 6.12 5.74 9.87
C ASP A 36 4.93 6.70 9.62
N ARG A 37 5.08 7.99 9.96
CA ARG A 37 4.00 9.00 9.92
C ARG A 37 4.21 10.12 8.92
N ARG A 38 5.23 10.08 8.05
CA ARG A 38 5.41 11.18 7.07
C ARG A 38 4.14 11.39 6.25
N TRP A 39 3.59 10.30 5.73
CA TRP A 39 2.37 10.32 4.92
C TRP A 39 1.13 10.71 5.73
N ASP A 40 1.16 10.59 7.05
CA ASP A 40 0.10 11.08 7.94
C ASP A 40 0.29 12.57 8.32
N ARG A 41 1.37 13.22 7.89
CA ARG A 41 1.76 14.60 8.25
C ARG A 41 2.05 15.45 7.01
N LEU A 42 1.16 15.36 6.03
CA LEU A 42 1.25 16.15 4.82
C LEU A 42 0.96 17.62 5.12
N THR A 43 1.74 18.50 4.49
CA THR A 43 1.39 19.92 4.42
C THR A 43 0.11 20.12 3.60
N LEU A 44 -0.54 21.27 3.74
CA LEU A 44 -1.73 21.60 2.96
C LEU A 44 -1.48 21.49 1.45
N GLU A 45 -0.34 22.00 0.98
CA GLU A 45 -0.01 21.99 -0.45
C GLU A 45 0.25 20.56 -0.96
N GLU A 46 0.93 19.72 -0.18
CA GLU A 46 1.12 18.30 -0.52
C GLU A 46 -0.21 17.55 -0.57
N GLN A 47 -1.10 17.80 0.39
CA GLN A 47 -2.44 17.20 0.43
C GLN A 47 -3.28 17.65 -0.77
N LEU A 48 -3.21 18.94 -1.17
CA LEU A 48 -3.89 19.45 -2.36
C LEU A 48 -3.40 18.77 -3.63
N VAL A 49 -2.09 18.56 -3.78
CA VAL A 49 -1.51 17.85 -4.92
C VAL A 49 -1.93 16.38 -4.96
N LEU A 50 -1.92 15.67 -3.82
CA LEU A 50 -2.38 14.27 -3.74
C LEU A 50 -3.88 14.14 -4.02
N ASN A 51 -4.70 15.07 -3.50
CA ASN A 51 -6.14 15.12 -3.77
C ASN A 51 -6.41 15.33 -5.26
N THR A 52 -5.68 16.25 -5.88
CA THR A 52 -5.74 16.53 -7.33
C THR A 52 -5.36 15.30 -8.15
N ALA A 53 -4.24 14.64 -7.82
CA ALA A 53 -3.82 13.42 -8.48
C ALA A 53 -4.88 12.31 -8.35
N GLY A 54 -5.40 12.09 -7.14
CA GLY A 54 -6.46 11.11 -6.89
C GLY A 54 -7.72 11.40 -7.71
N ALA A 55 -8.16 12.66 -7.78
CA ALA A 55 -9.32 13.05 -8.56
C ALA A 55 -9.14 12.78 -10.06
N LEU A 56 -8.00 13.21 -10.63
CA LEU A 56 -7.68 13.00 -12.04
C LEU A 56 -7.56 11.52 -12.38
N TYR A 57 -6.92 10.71 -11.52
CA TYR A 57 -6.79 9.28 -11.75
C TYR A 57 -8.15 8.57 -11.71
N ARG A 58 -9.03 8.92 -10.78
CA ARG A 58 -10.39 8.35 -10.72
C ARG A 58 -11.16 8.66 -12.00
N ASP A 59 -11.12 9.90 -12.46
CA ASP A 59 -11.79 10.29 -13.71
C ASP A 59 -11.22 9.56 -14.93
N ALA A 60 -9.90 9.51 -15.05
CA ALA A 60 -9.21 8.79 -16.11
C ALA A 60 -9.52 7.29 -16.12
N LEU A 61 -9.74 6.67 -14.95
CA LEU A 61 -10.15 5.26 -14.88
C LEU A 61 -11.49 5.02 -15.57
N TRP A 62 -12.48 5.88 -15.33
CA TRP A 62 -13.81 5.71 -15.91
C TRP A 62 -13.85 5.93 -17.42
N ARG A 63 -12.95 6.79 -17.93
CA ARG A 63 -12.73 7.01 -19.36
C ARG A 63 -11.90 5.91 -20.03
N ASN A 64 -11.23 5.04 -19.27
CA ASN A 64 -10.35 4.00 -19.82
C ASN A 64 -11.00 2.60 -19.79
N ALA A 65 -11.54 2.18 -20.93
CA ALA A 65 -12.21 0.88 -21.07
C ALA A 65 -11.29 -0.31 -20.72
N ARG A 66 -10.00 -0.25 -21.10
CA ARG A 66 -9.03 -1.32 -20.84
C ARG A 66 -8.74 -1.51 -19.35
N ALA A 67 -8.56 -0.41 -18.62
CA ALA A 67 -8.34 -0.44 -17.18
C ALA A 67 -9.58 -0.97 -16.43
N ARG A 68 -10.78 -0.58 -16.87
CA ARG A 68 -12.03 -1.12 -16.33
C ARG A 68 -12.18 -2.62 -16.59
N ALA A 69 -11.97 -3.06 -17.83
CA ALA A 69 -12.05 -4.48 -18.20
C ALA A 69 -11.08 -5.33 -17.37
N TYR A 70 -9.87 -4.82 -17.15
CA TYR A 70 -8.90 -5.45 -16.26
C TYR A 70 -9.43 -5.58 -14.82
N LEU A 71 -10.00 -4.53 -14.22
CA LEU A 71 -10.56 -4.61 -12.87
C LEU A 71 -11.72 -5.60 -12.78
N THR A 72 -12.61 -5.62 -13.78
CA THR A 72 -13.70 -6.58 -13.89
C THR A 72 -13.17 -8.02 -13.97
N GLN A 73 -12.15 -8.28 -14.78
CA GLN A 73 -11.50 -9.58 -14.89
C GLN A 73 -10.85 -10.01 -13.56
N ARG A 74 -10.44 -9.06 -12.72
CA ARG A 74 -9.93 -9.30 -11.37
C ARG A 74 -11.04 -9.48 -10.33
N GLY A 75 -12.30 -9.49 -10.75
CA GLY A 75 -13.46 -9.70 -9.89
C GLY A 75 -13.84 -8.48 -9.04
N LEU A 76 -13.44 -7.28 -9.44
CA LEU A 76 -13.75 -6.04 -8.72
C LEU A 76 -14.97 -5.35 -9.33
N PRO A 77 -16.10 -5.29 -8.61
CA PRO A 77 -17.28 -4.57 -9.08
C PRO A 77 -17.10 -3.05 -8.94
N ASP A 78 -17.79 -2.28 -9.79
CA ASP A 78 -17.67 -0.82 -9.87
C ASP A 78 -17.82 -0.10 -8.51
N TRP A 79 -18.70 -0.60 -7.62
CA TRP A 79 -18.90 0.01 -6.31
C TRP A 79 -17.67 -0.15 -5.39
N VAL A 80 -16.93 -1.27 -5.47
CA VAL A 80 -15.66 -1.45 -4.75
C VAL A 80 -14.60 -0.52 -5.32
N VAL A 81 -14.54 -0.41 -6.64
CA VAL A 81 -13.62 0.51 -7.34
C VAL A 81 -13.85 1.95 -6.88
N ARG A 82 -15.11 2.40 -6.79
CA ARG A 82 -15.48 3.73 -6.29
C ARG A 82 -15.18 3.91 -4.80
N ALA A 83 -15.60 2.95 -3.96
CA ALA A 83 -15.44 3.04 -2.51
C ALA A 83 -13.96 2.99 -2.06
N CYS A 84 -13.09 2.38 -2.86
CA CYS A 84 -11.64 2.40 -2.63
C CYS A 84 -10.92 3.56 -3.34
N GLY A 85 -11.64 4.40 -4.09
CA GLY A 85 -11.04 5.51 -4.82
C GLY A 85 -10.02 5.09 -5.87
N LEU A 86 -10.16 3.89 -6.46
CA LEU A 86 -9.24 3.42 -7.49
C LEU A 86 -9.20 4.37 -8.68
N GLY A 87 -8.02 4.52 -9.27
CA GLY A 87 -7.79 5.38 -10.42
C GLY A 87 -6.92 4.72 -11.49
N TYR A 88 -6.64 5.48 -12.55
CA TYR A 88 -5.73 5.13 -13.63
C TYR A 88 -4.88 6.35 -13.98
N SER A 89 -3.56 6.19 -14.04
CA SER A 89 -2.68 7.25 -14.54
C SER A 89 -2.49 7.06 -16.05
N ASP A 90 -2.96 8.02 -16.84
CA ASP A 90 -2.80 8.05 -18.30
C ASP A 90 -1.43 8.61 -18.74
N GLY A 91 -0.60 8.98 -17.76
CA GLY A 91 0.74 9.49 -17.94
C GLY A 91 0.82 10.95 -18.39
N ARG A 92 -0.32 11.64 -18.49
CA ARG A 92 -0.41 12.95 -19.16
C ARG A 92 -1.26 13.98 -18.42
N SER A 93 -2.35 13.58 -17.77
CA SER A 93 -3.35 14.48 -17.21
C SER A 93 -2.87 15.26 -15.99
N LEU A 94 -2.13 14.63 -15.08
CA LEU A 94 -1.66 15.28 -13.86
C LEU A 94 -0.63 16.37 -14.17
N GLU A 95 0.38 16.04 -14.98
CA GLU A 95 1.42 17.00 -15.35
C GLU A 95 0.84 18.20 -16.10
N ALA A 96 -0.11 17.96 -17.02
CA ALA A 96 -0.78 19.04 -17.75
C ALA A 96 -1.62 19.93 -16.83
N HIS A 97 -2.28 19.35 -15.82
CA HIS A 97 -3.07 20.11 -14.85
C HIS A 97 -2.16 20.97 -13.95
N LEU A 98 -1.14 20.37 -13.34
CA LEU A 98 -0.23 21.08 -12.43
C LEU A 98 0.61 22.14 -13.14
N ARG A 99 0.90 21.98 -14.43
CA ARG A 99 1.55 23.03 -15.23
C ARG A 99 0.69 24.30 -15.34
N LYS A 100 -0.64 24.16 -15.39
CA LYS A 100 -1.58 25.28 -15.48
C LYS A 100 -1.93 25.90 -14.13
N HIS A 101 -1.99 25.07 -13.09
CA HIS A 101 -2.52 25.46 -11.78
C HIS A 101 -1.48 25.52 -10.65
N GLY A 102 -0.22 25.20 -10.94
CA GLY A 102 0.87 25.12 -9.95
C GLY A 102 1.01 23.74 -9.31
N GLY A 103 2.06 23.57 -8.49
CA GLY A 103 2.31 22.33 -7.74
C GLY A 103 3.24 21.31 -8.42
N LEU A 104 3.86 21.63 -9.56
CA LEU A 104 4.82 20.73 -10.24
C LEU A 104 5.98 20.31 -9.32
N ARG A 105 6.60 21.27 -8.63
CA ARG A 105 7.73 21.02 -7.72
C ARG A 105 7.34 20.08 -6.58
N ILE A 106 6.18 20.33 -5.97
CA ILE A 106 5.62 19.51 -4.89
C ILE A 106 5.31 18.10 -5.40
N ALA A 107 4.74 17.98 -6.60
CA ALA A 107 4.48 16.69 -7.22
C ALA A 107 5.77 15.91 -7.54
N GLU A 108 6.86 16.60 -7.90
CA GLU A 108 8.20 15.98 -8.00
C GLU A 108 8.70 15.52 -6.63
N ASP A 109 8.58 16.34 -5.58
CA ASP A 109 9.04 16.02 -4.21
C ASP A 109 8.26 14.87 -3.57
N LEU A 110 6.96 14.78 -3.86
CA LEU A 110 6.12 13.64 -3.49
C LEU A 110 6.39 12.40 -4.34
N GLY A 111 7.14 12.55 -5.44
CA GLY A 111 7.47 11.50 -6.39
C GLY A 111 6.37 11.16 -7.39
N LEU A 112 5.27 11.93 -7.45
CA LEU A 112 4.22 11.76 -8.46
C LEU A 112 4.72 12.06 -9.88
N LEU A 113 5.63 13.03 -9.99
CA LEU A 113 6.32 13.37 -11.23
C LEU A 113 7.81 13.02 -11.11
N ARG A 114 8.42 12.64 -12.23
CA ARG A 114 9.85 12.39 -12.33
C ARG A 114 10.41 12.99 -13.59
N ARG A 115 11.71 13.31 -13.57
CA ARG A 115 12.42 13.75 -14.77
C ARG A 115 12.63 12.57 -15.73
N PRO A 116 12.52 12.78 -17.06
CA PRO A 116 12.81 11.76 -18.05
C PRO A 116 14.24 11.24 -17.86
N GLU A 117 14.45 9.94 -18.09
CA GLU A 117 15.80 9.36 -18.09
C GLU A 117 16.50 9.73 -19.40
N ARG A 118 17.84 9.65 -19.42
CA ARG A 118 18.60 9.90 -20.67
C ARG A 118 18.13 8.92 -21.75
N GLY A 119 17.73 9.45 -22.90
CA GLY A 119 17.20 8.68 -24.02
C GLY A 119 15.67 8.59 -24.06
N GLU A 120 14.96 8.97 -23.00
CA GLU A 120 13.50 9.11 -23.04
C GLU A 120 13.10 10.50 -23.55
N GLY A 121 12.88 10.62 -24.85
CA GLY A 121 12.35 11.85 -25.46
C GLY A 121 10.94 12.23 -24.97
N GLY A 122 10.55 13.50 -25.17
CA GLY A 122 9.20 14.03 -24.89
C GLY A 122 9.15 15.11 -23.80
N ARG A 123 8.08 15.15 -22.99
CA ARG A 123 7.86 16.21 -21.96
C ARG A 123 8.98 16.29 -20.92
N MET A 124 9.14 17.43 -20.26
CA MET A 124 10.15 17.61 -19.21
C MET A 124 9.89 16.82 -17.92
N LEU A 125 8.64 16.46 -17.65
CA LEU A 125 8.25 15.61 -16.51
C LEU A 125 7.37 14.46 -16.99
N ARG A 126 7.47 13.31 -16.30
CA ARG A 126 6.69 12.10 -16.53
C ARG A 126 5.94 11.76 -15.25
N GLU A 127 4.67 11.36 -15.38
CA GLU A 127 3.96 10.79 -14.25
C GLU A 127 4.56 9.43 -13.87
N ARG A 128 4.80 9.23 -12.57
CA ARG A 128 5.37 7.98 -12.03
C ARG A 128 4.53 6.77 -12.39
N PHE A 129 3.21 6.91 -12.39
CA PHE A 129 2.27 5.80 -12.56
C PHE A 129 1.77 5.62 -13.98
N ALA A 130 2.37 6.26 -14.98
CA ALA A 130 1.91 6.21 -16.36
C ALA A 130 1.57 4.77 -16.81
N GLY A 131 0.32 4.58 -17.24
CA GLY A 131 -0.23 3.31 -17.70
C GLY A 131 -0.73 2.35 -16.61
N ARG A 132 -0.71 2.75 -15.34
CA ARG A 132 -1.04 1.88 -14.20
C ARG A 132 -2.44 2.18 -13.63
N VAL A 133 -3.09 1.12 -13.16
CA VAL A 133 -4.18 1.26 -12.19
C VAL A 133 -3.57 1.69 -10.86
N VAL A 134 -4.08 2.77 -10.29
CA VAL A 134 -3.58 3.39 -9.06
C VAL A 134 -4.53 3.08 -7.92
N VAL A 135 -3.98 2.60 -6.81
CA VAL A 135 -4.69 2.38 -5.55
C VAL A 135 -4.21 3.42 -4.54
N PRO A 136 -5.09 4.28 -4.03
CA PRO A 136 -4.74 5.19 -2.94
C PRO A 136 -4.71 4.48 -1.60
N GLU A 137 -3.83 4.94 -0.71
CA GLU A 137 -4.04 4.84 0.73
C GLU A 137 -4.73 6.11 1.21
N LEU A 138 -5.75 5.97 2.07
CA LEU A 138 -6.61 7.08 2.49
C LEU A 138 -6.44 7.43 3.97
N ARG A 139 -6.62 8.70 4.34
CA ARG A 139 -6.82 9.24 5.70
C ARG A 139 -7.90 10.33 5.64
N GLY A 140 -8.91 10.28 6.51
CA GLY A 140 -10.14 11.06 6.38
C GLY A 140 -10.82 10.93 5.01
N GLY A 141 -10.65 9.81 4.29
CA GLY A 141 -11.11 9.68 2.91
C GLY A 141 -10.27 10.45 1.85
N GLN A 142 -9.19 11.11 2.27
CA GLN A 142 -8.25 11.81 1.39
C GLN A 142 -7.02 10.94 1.10
N PRO A 143 -6.50 10.91 -0.15
CA PRO A 143 -5.28 10.19 -0.45
C PRO A 143 -4.07 10.75 0.30
N VAL A 144 -3.36 9.86 0.97
CA VAL A 144 -2.06 10.16 1.59
C VAL A 144 -0.90 9.48 0.88
N TRP A 145 -1.15 8.42 0.12
CA TRP A 145 -0.13 7.68 -0.62
C TRP A 145 -0.74 6.93 -1.79
N PHE A 146 0.09 6.50 -2.75
CA PHE A 146 -0.37 5.76 -3.93
C PHE A 146 0.56 4.60 -4.29
N ILE A 147 -0.06 3.53 -4.82
CA ILE A 147 0.62 2.44 -5.52
C ILE A 147 -0.04 2.15 -6.87
N GLY A 148 0.78 2.07 -7.91
CA GLY A 148 0.38 1.73 -9.27
C GLY A 148 0.68 0.28 -9.63
N ARG A 149 -0.31 -0.44 -10.15
CA ARG A 149 -0.17 -1.77 -10.77
C ARG A 149 -0.38 -1.68 -12.28
N TYR A 150 0.56 -2.20 -13.06
CA TYR A 150 0.40 -2.24 -14.51
C TYR A 150 -0.63 -3.33 -14.91
N PRO A 151 -1.62 -3.04 -15.78
CA PRO A 151 -2.65 -4.02 -16.16
C PRO A 151 -2.13 -5.21 -16.96
N ASP A 152 -1.10 -5.00 -17.78
CA ASP A 152 -0.53 -6.00 -18.69
C ASP A 152 0.86 -6.43 -18.22
N GLU A 153 0.89 -7.43 -17.36
CA GLU A 153 2.10 -7.88 -16.64
C GLU A 153 3.21 -8.35 -17.58
N ARG A 154 2.87 -8.79 -18.79
CA ARG A 154 3.83 -9.26 -19.80
C ARG A 154 4.61 -8.12 -20.45
N LYS A 155 4.13 -6.88 -20.33
CA LYS A 155 4.70 -5.71 -21.01
C LYS A 155 5.64 -4.87 -20.15
N VAL A 156 5.82 -5.21 -18.87
CA VAL A 156 6.66 -4.40 -17.96
C VAL A 156 7.55 -5.24 -17.06
N ARG A 157 8.75 -4.74 -16.80
CA ARG A 157 9.69 -5.33 -15.83
C ARG A 157 9.26 -5.12 -14.38
N VAL A 158 8.57 -4.01 -14.11
CA VAL A 158 8.12 -3.62 -12.75
C VAL A 158 6.60 -3.59 -12.70
N LYS A 159 6.02 -4.61 -12.07
CA LYS A 159 4.57 -4.80 -11.95
C LYS A 159 3.90 -3.80 -11.00
N TYR A 160 4.57 -3.48 -9.89
CA TYR A 160 4.10 -2.56 -8.86
C TYR A 160 5.08 -1.43 -8.63
N LEU A 161 4.56 -0.22 -8.47
CA LEU A 161 5.35 0.96 -8.19
C LEU A 161 4.61 1.78 -7.14
N GLY A 162 5.23 2.04 -5.99
CA GLY A 162 4.71 2.95 -4.96
C GLY A 162 5.33 4.34 -5.08
N LEU A 163 4.74 5.33 -4.42
CA LEU A 163 5.45 6.59 -4.12
C LEU A 163 6.69 6.28 -3.26
N PRO A 164 7.77 7.09 -3.38
CA PRO A 164 9.03 6.86 -2.66
C PRO A 164 8.85 6.95 -1.13
N GLY A 165 9.88 6.55 -0.36
CA GLY A 165 9.83 6.59 1.10
C GLY A 165 9.14 5.37 1.72
N GLU A 166 8.98 5.40 3.05
CA GLU A 166 8.37 4.30 3.80
C GLU A 166 6.88 4.17 3.47
N ARG A 167 6.45 2.93 3.22
CA ARG A 167 5.07 2.62 2.85
C ARG A 167 4.18 2.71 4.10
N PRO A 168 3.10 3.52 4.09
CA PRO A 168 2.19 3.56 5.22
C PRO A 168 1.44 2.22 5.37
N ILE A 169 0.87 1.98 6.56
CA ILE A 169 0.00 0.83 6.79
C ILE A 169 -1.21 0.93 5.85
N LEU A 170 -1.34 -0.05 4.95
CA LEU A 170 -2.36 -0.04 3.91
C LEU A 170 -3.73 -0.53 4.41
N GLY A 171 -4.76 0.26 4.16
CA GLY A 171 -6.12 0.03 4.64
C GLY A 171 -6.29 0.35 6.13
N PHE A 172 -5.41 1.18 6.71
CA PHE A 172 -5.44 1.51 8.13
C PHE A 172 -6.81 2.04 8.58
N GLU A 173 -7.39 3.01 7.85
CA GLU A 173 -8.70 3.58 8.22
C GLU A 173 -9.82 2.56 8.32
N ARG A 174 -9.75 1.52 7.51
CA ARG A 174 -10.78 0.47 7.45
C ARG A 174 -10.63 -0.52 8.61
N ALA A 175 -9.41 -0.62 9.13
CA ALA A 175 -9.03 -1.51 10.21
C ALA A 175 -9.09 -0.82 11.58
N ALA A 176 -8.92 0.50 11.63
CA ALA A 176 -8.98 1.27 12.87
C ALA A 176 -10.32 1.06 13.60
N GLY A 177 -10.25 0.77 14.90
CA GLY A 177 -11.43 0.49 15.72
C GLY A 177 -12.00 -0.94 15.60
N ARG A 178 -11.41 -1.82 14.77
CA ARG A 178 -11.78 -3.24 14.72
C ARG A 178 -11.04 -4.01 15.82
N ARG A 179 -11.74 -4.95 16.46
CA ARG A 179 -11.19 -5.80 17.54
C ARG A 179 -10.08 -6.73 17.04
N GLU A 180 -10.16 -7.16 15.79
CA GLU A 180 -9.17 -8.04 15.15
C GLU A 180 -8.94 -7.61 13.71
N VAL A 181 -7.68 -7.68 13.27
CA VAL A 181 -7.26 -7.32 11.92
C VAL A 181 -6.27 -8.37 11.43
N LEU A 182 -6.55 -8.96 10.28
CA LEU A 182 -5.60 -9.84 9.59
C LEU A 182 -4.63 -8.99 8.76
N ALA A 183 -3.41 -8.88 9.24
CA ALA A 183 -2.31 -8.28 8.50
C ALA A 183 -1.70 -9.33 7.56
N ASP A 184 -1.71 -9.02 6.26
CA ASP A 184 -0.95 -9.78 5.27
C ASP A 184 0.35 -9.04 4.97
N ARG A 185 1.43 -9.78 4.69
CA ARG A 185 2.81 -9.26 4.57
C ARG A 185 2.98 -8.27 3.42
N GLY A 186 1.94 -8.09 2.59
CA GLY A 186 1.86 -6.99 1.64
C GLY A 186 2.94 -7.08 0.56
N GLU A 187 3.45 -8.28 0.30
CA GLU A 187 3.85 -8.60 -1.06
C GLU A 187 2.53 -8.62 -1.81
N LEU A 188 2.27 -7.64 -2.67
CA LEU A 188 1.08 -7.62 -3.51
C LEU A 188 1.21 -8.74 -4.57
N ALA A 189 1.23 -9.99 -4.12
CA ALA A 189 0.84 -11.15 -4.89
C ALA A 189 -0.52 -10.84 -5.56
N PRO A 190 -0.88 -11.55 -6.64
CA PRO A 190 -2.13 -11.34 -7.39
C PRO A 190 -3.36 -11.05 -6.50
N THR A 191 -3.39 -11.60 -5.31
CA THR A 191 -4.41 -11.49 -4.26
C THR A 191 -4.69 -10.09 -3.71
N GLY A 192 -3.75 -9.12 -3.71
CA GLY A 192 -3.98 -7.85 -3.00
C GLY A 192 -5.13 -6.97 -3.53
N LEU A 193 -5.41 -7.01 -4.84
CA LEU A 193 -6.63 -6.41 -5.39
C LEU A 193 -7.88 -7.23 -5.05
N GLN A 194 -7.76 -8.56 -4.96
CA GLN A 194 -8.88 -9.45 -4.60
C GLN A 194 -9.28 -9.30 -3.13
N HIS A 195 -8.33 -9.00 -2.23
CA HIS A 195 -8.62 -8.69 -0.83
C HIS A 195 -9.45 -7.41 -0.64
N LEU A 196 -9.45 -6.47 -1.60
CA LEU A 196 -10.37 -5.32 -1.55
C LEU A 196 -11.83 -5.76 -1.59
N ARG A 197 -12.15 -6.88 -2.27
CA ARG A 197 -13.52 -7.42 -2.32
C ARG A 197 -13.96 -7.99 -0.97
N HIS A 198 -13.08 -8.72 -0.28
CA HIS A 198 -13.37 -9.34 1.02
C HIS A 198 -13.40 -8.34 2.18
N ARG A 199 -12.88 -7.12 1.97
CA ARG A 199 -12.87 -6.03 2.96
C ARG A 199 -14.15 -5.21 3.01
N PHE A 200 -15.16 -5.52 2.18
CA PHE A 200 -16.47 -4.90 2.28
C PHE A 200 -17.56 -5.97 2.46
N PRO A 201 -18.55 -5.75 3.33
CA PRO A 201 -19.78 -6.53 3.30
C PRO A 201 -20.46 -6.37 1.93
N ALA A 202 -21.39 -7.28 1.60
CA ALA A 202 -22.21 -7.18 0.37
C ALA A 202 -22.75 -5.76 0.19
N ARG A 203 -22.89 -5.32 -1.08
CA ARG A 203 -23.32 -3.96 -1.48
C ARG A 203 -24.31 -3.41 -0.45
N PRO A 204 -24.03 -2.29 0.25
CA PRO A 204 -24.98 -1.75 1.20
C PRO A 204 -26.27 -1.48 0.46
N THR A 205 -27.30 -2.27 0.74
CA THR A 205 -28.64 -2.03 0.27
C THR A 205 -28.98 -0.65 0.81
N ARG A 206 -29.25 0.32 -0.08
CA ARG A 206 -29.87 1.56 0.37
C ARG A 206 -31.15 1.13 1.08
N LEU A 207 -31.22 1.35 2.39
CA LEU A 207 -32.50 1.43 3.06
C LEU A 207 -33.23 2.57 2.35
N ALA A 208 -34.23 2.20 1.56
CA ALA A 208 -35.16 3.16 0.99
C ALA A 208 -35.84 3.85 2.18
N GLY A 209 -35.64 5.16 2.26
CA GLY A 209 -36.44 6.10 3.04
C GLY A 209 -37.00 7.11 2.06
#